data_AF-A0A962U269-F1
#
_entry.id   AF-A0A962U269-F1
#
_cell.length_a   1.000
_cell.length_b   1.000
_cell.length_c   1.000
_cell.angle_alpha   90.00
_cell.angle_beta   90.00
_cell.angle_gamma   90.00
#
_symmetry.space_group_name_H-M   'P 1'
#
loop_
_entity.id
_entity.type
_entity.pdbx_description
1 polymer ?
#
loop_
_entity_poly.entity_id
_entity_poly.type
_entity_poly.pdbx_seq_one_letter_code
_entity_poly.pdbx_strand_id
1 'polypeptide(L)'
;HITMSRAMHGHHGDLVAKSGSGATLFPDMPAPNDPIRLEPVANHLDKYPLASGSEQTVEEYVLQQSCYSCHPGKRTDCLRGAMASAGIVCQDCHGDMLAVGDDFSHDFPNTAGNIDASKRVPWAVEPGCQSCHVGDAVNQPSDTDGMIYASDSIRLLRAYRSGDQNATPIRSTTSRFAENRVVNDQGQSVDLLYRLSKGHGGVMCEGCHGSTHAIWPNGNPNANDNIAATQIQGHAGTISECTVCHETDALPANTQAGPHGMHLVDDRRFWREAHKEAAKRENGRPNGGTCSTCHGTDHRGTVLSRTPVDRSWSVEGRTRTVAAGEAVGCGVCHDLDESFER
;
A
#
# COMPACT_ATOMS: atom_id res chain seq x y z
N HIS A 1 24.02 18.54 19.60
CA HIS A 1 22.89 17.75 20.14
C HIS A 1 22.42 16.86 18.99
N ILE A 2 22.35 15.54 19.18
CA ILE A 2 21.81 14.63 18.15
C ILE A 2 20.30 14.80 18.07
N THR A 3 19.68 14.48 16.93
CA THR A 3 18.22 14.46 16.83
C THR A 3 17.64 13.36 17.72
N MET A 4 16.36 13.51 18.09
CA MET A 4 15.66 12.44 18.80
C MET A 4 15.57 11.16 17.96
N SER A 5 15.44 11.25 16.64
CA SER A 5 15.45 10.06 15.77
C SER A 5 16.78 9.32 15.90
N ARG A 6 17.90 10.03 15.81
CA ARG A 6 19.20 9.40 15.91
C ARG A 6 19.49 8.82 17.30
N ALA A 7 19.03 9.50 18.35
CA ALA A 7 19.13 9.00 19.71
C ALA A 7 18.28 7.73 19.93
N MET A 8 17.02 7.74 19.48
CA MET A 8 16.07 6.68 19.77
C MET A 8 16.16 5.50 18.80
N HIS A 9 16.65 5.71 17.58
CA HIS A 9 16.77 4.68 16.56
C HIS A 9 18.23 4.28 16.35
N GLY A 10 19.09 5.17 15.85
CA GLY A 10 20.48 4.84 15.52
C GLY A 10 21.27 4.30 16.72
N HIS A 11 21.34 5.07 17.80
CA HIS A 11 22.07 4.64 19.01
C HIS A 11 21.50 3.35 19.63
N HIS A 12 20.17 3.22 19.66
CA HIS A 12 19.51 2.04 20.24
C HIS A 12 19.63 0.81 19.33
N GLY A 13 19.64 0.98 18.01
CA GLY A 13 19.87 -0.07 17.02
C GLY A 13 21.27 -0.67 17.12
N ASP A 14 22.26 0.13 17.49
CA ASP A 14 23.64 -0.32 17.73
C ASP A 14 23.82 -1.07 19.07
N LEU A 15 22.81 -1.10 19.95
CA LEU A 15 22.92 -1.77 21.23
C LEU A 15 22.88 -3.29 21.07
N VAL A 16 23.85 -3.96 21.67
CA VAL A 16 23.87 -5.42 21.80
C VAL A 16 23.35 -5.87 23.16
N ALA A 17 22.68 -7.01 23.18
CA ALA A 17 22.16 -7.61 24.39
C ALA A 17 23.29 -7.97 25.36
N LYS A 18 23.14 -7.58 26.63
CA LYS A 18 24.10 -7.88 27.71
C LYS A 18 24.16 -9.38 28.09
N SER A 19 23.35 -10.23 27.44
CA SER A 19 23.31 -11.67 27.69
C SER A 19 24.57 -12.42 27.23
N GLY A 20 25.55 -11.74 26.62
CA GLY A 20 26.78 -12.35 26.11
C GLY A 20 26.62 -13.07 24.77
N SER A 21 25.40 -13.09 24.22
CA SER A 21 25.07 -13.67 22.90
C SER A 21 25.61 -12.87 21.71
N GLY A 22 25.98 -11.60 21.92
CA GLY A 22 26.35 -10.68 20.83
C GLY A 22 25.17 -10.25 19.93
N ALA A 23 23.94 -10.69 20.24
CA ALA A 23 22.75 -10.34 19.48
C ALA A 23 22.43 -8.84 19.63
N THR A 24 21.94 -8.22 18.55
CA THR A 24 21.36 -6.88 18.61
C THR A 24 20.15 -6.90 19.55
N LEU A 25 19.93 -5.78 20.27
CA LEU A 25 18.81 -5.64 21.18
C LEU A 25 17.47 -5.61 20.42
N PHE A 26 17.48 -5.03 19.23
CA PHE A 26 16.33 -4.95 18.34
C PHE A 26 16.60 -5.85 17.13
N PRO A 27 15.80 -6.90 16.91
CA PRO A 27 16.01 -7.82 15.82
C PRO A 27 15.51 -7.25 14.49
N ASP A 28 16.16 -7.65 13.40
CA ASP A 28 15.77 -7.31 12.04
C ASP A 28 14.71 -8.28 11.51
N MET A 29 13.76 -7.71 10.77
CA MET A 29 12.70 -8.47 10.13
C MET A 29 13.24 -9.13 8.86
N PRO A 30 13.04 -10.45 8.68
CA PRO A 30 13.33 -11.13 7.42
C PRO A 30 12.62 -10.47 6.23
N ALA A 31 12.99 -10.81 5.00
CA ALA A 31 12.28 -10.28 3.83
C ALA A 31 10.77 -10.62 3.87
N PRO A 32 9.88 -9.78 3.32
CA PRO A 32 8.43 -10.01 3.39
C PRO A 32 7.96 -11.24 2.60
N ASN A 33 8.79 -11.76 1.70
CA ASN A 33 8.56 -13.03 1.00
C ASN A 33 9.35 -14.19 1.62
N ASP A 34 10.03 -13.99 2.75
CA ASP A 34 10.75 -15.06 3.46
C ASP A 34 9.76 -15.88 4.30
N PRO A 35 9.59 -17.19 4.04
CA PRO A 35 8.65 -18.04 4.76
C PRO A 35 8.93 -18.11 6.26
N ILE A 36 10.17 -17.84 6.69
CA ILE A 36 10.57 -17.86 8.10
C ILE A 36 9.71 -16.93 8.96
N ARG A 37 9.15 -15.86 8.37
CA ARG A 37 8.26 -14.92 9.07
C ARG A 37 7.09 -15.62 9.75
N LEU A 38 6.57 -16.67 9.13
CA LEU A 38 5.40 -17.43 9.60
C LEU A 38 5.78 -18.63 10.47
N GLU A 39 7.08 -18.93 10.60
CA GLU A 39 7.55 -20.04 11.43
C GLU A 39 7.65 -19.62 12.90
N PRO A 40 7.49 -20.57 13.86
CA PRO A 40 7.69 -20.29 15.27
C PRO A 40 9.11 -19.76 15.53
N VAL A 41 9.23 -18.61 16.21
CA VAL A 41 10.54 -17.99 16.47
C VAL A 41 11.46 -18.89 17.31
N ALA A 42 10.88 -19.78 18.12
CA ALA A 42 11.61 -20.77 18.91
C ALA A 42 12.41 -21.78 18.05
N ASN A 43 12.11 -21.91 16.75
CA ASN A 43 12.88 -22.73 15.82
C ASN A 43 14.12 -22.02 15.26
N HIS A 44 14.27 -20.72 15.53
CA HIS A 44 15.30 -19.85 14.94
C HIS A 44 16.12 -19.13 16.01
N LEU A 45 16.44 -19.82 17.11
CA LEU A 45 17.22 -19.26 18.23
C LEU A 45 18.67 -18.92 17.85
N ASP A 46 19.16 -19.43 16.72
CA ASP A 46 20.44 -19.03 16.11
C ASP A 46 20.39 -17.57 15.64
N LYS A 47 19.24 -17.12 15.12
CA LYS A 47 19.01 -15.73 14.68
C LYS A 47 18.39 -14.87 15.78
N TYR A 48 17.54 -15.45 16.61
CA TYR A 48 16.77 -14.77 17.66
C TYR A 48 17.03 -15.42 19.03
N PRO A 49 18.24 -15.32 19.58
CA PRO A 49 18.60 -16.03 20.82
C PRO A 49 17.82 -15.54 22.05
N LEU A 50 17.24 -14.34 21.98
CA LEU A 50 16.39 -13.79 23.03
C LEU A 50 14.92 -14.28 22.96
N ALA A 51 14.58 -15.14 21.99
CA ALA A 51 13.22 -15.64 21.79
C ALA A 51 12.92 -16.96 22.52
N SER A 52 13.84 -17.44 23.36
CA SER A 52 13.67 -18.69 24.10
C SER A 52 12.38 -18.67 24.93
N GLY A 53 11.49 -19.64 24.68
CA GLY A 53 10.20 -19.76 25.36
C GLY A 53 9.08 -18.90 24.77
N SER A 54 9.31 -18.21 23.66
CA SER A 54 8.26 -17.52 22.90
C SER A 54 7.46 -18.53 22.05
N GLU A 55 6.14 -18.40 22.05
CA GLU A 55 5.22 -19.15 21.18
C GLU A 55 4.84 -18.39 19.90
N GLN A 56 5.45 -17.22 19.69
CA GLN A 56 5.13 -16.31 18.59
C GLN A 56 5.75 -16.78 17.26
N THR A 57 5.22 -16.29 16.15
CA THR A 57 5.94 -16.35 14.87
C THR A 57 7.16 -15.41 14.89
N VAL A 58 8.09 -15.58 13.95
CA VAL A 58 9.21 -14.63 13.78
C VAL A 58 8.69 -13.21 13.54
N GLU A 59 7.68 -13.04 12.69
CA GLU A 59 7.10 -11.72 12.40
C GLU A 59 6.54 -11.05 13.66
N GLU A 60 5.71 -11.76 14.42
CA GLU A 60 5.11 -11.26 15.65
C GLU A 60 6.18 -10.91 16.69
N TYR A 61 7.16 -11.79 16.88
CA TYR A 61 8.25 -11.59 17.82
C TYR A 61 9.07 -10.36 17.45
N VAL A 62 9.55 -10.28 16.22
CA VAL A 62 10.38 -9.17 15.75
C VAL A 62 9.62 -7.86 15.83
N LEU A 63 8.35 -7.81 15.42
CA LEU A 63 7.53 -6.61 15.51
C LEU A 63 7.36 -6.14 16.96
N GLN A 64 7.09 -7.07 17.89
CA GLN A 64 6.93 -6.76 19.32
C GLN A 64 8.22 -6.36 20.02
N GLN A 65 9.36 -6.93 19.63
CA GLN A 65 10.65 -6.58 20.22
C GLN A 65 11.26 -5.31 19.61
N SER A 66 10.96 -4.98 18.36
CA SER A 66 11.46 -3.78 17.66
C SER A 66 10.55 -2.55 17.86
N CYS A 67 9.85 -2.13 16.82
CA CYS A 67 9.13 -0.86 16.76
C CYS A 67 8.08 -0.74 17.89
N TYR A 68 7.39 -1.83 18.22
CA TYR A 68 6.33 -1.84 19.23
C TYR A 68 6.84 -1.80 20.67
N SER A 69 8.16 -1.90 20.89
CA SER A 69 8.75 -1.64 22.21
C SER A 69 8.64 -0.17 22.62
N CYS A 70 8.63 0.75 21.64
CA CYS A 70 8.62 2.20 21.88
C CYS A 70 7.38 2.89 21.28
N HIS A 71 6.85 2.38 20.16
CA HIS A 71 5.67 2.94 19.50
C HIS A 71 4.39 2.21 19.91
N PRO A 72 3.22 2.87 19.85
CA PRO A 72 1.96 2.25 20.23
C PRO A 72 1.65 1.06 19.31
N GLY A 73 1.85 -0.14 19.83
CA GLY A 73 1.79 -1.34 19.00
C GLY A 73 1.39 -2.57 19.77
N LYS A 74 2.01 -2.89 20.92
CA LYS A 74 1.68 -4.07 21.76
C LYS A 74 0.23 -4.18 22.24
N ARG A 75 -0.60 -3.16 22.01
CA ARG A 75 -2.02 -3.10 22.38
C ARG A 75 -2.85 -2.34 21.35
N THR A 76 -2.30 -1.23 20.84
CA THR A 76 -3.01 -0.31 19.97
C THR A 76 -2.92 -0.73 18.50
N ASP A 77 -1.91 -1.52 18.13
CA ASP A 77 -1.62 -1.90 16.74
C ASP A 77 -1.70 -0.70 15.81
N CYS A 78 -0.78 0.27 15.94
CA CYS A 78 -0.81 1.47 15.11
C CYS A 78 -0.93 1.11 13.62
N LEU A 79 -0.25 0.06 13.19
CA LEU A 79 -0.40 -0.58 11.88
C LEU A 79 -1.44 -1.70 11.94
N ARG A 80 -2.66 -1.43 11.47
CA ARG A 80 -3.82 -2.35 11.56
C ARG A 80 -4.73 -2.35 10.33
N GLY A 81 -4.36 -1.61 9.29
CA GLY A 81 -5.13 -1.51 8.04
C GLY A 81 -4.95 -2.69 7.09
N ALA A 82 -5.26 -2.45 5.82
CA ALA A 82 -5.19 -3.42 4.73
C ALA A 82 -3.77 -3.97 4.52
N MET A 83 -2.75 -3.13 4.73
CA MET A 83 -1.35 -3.52 4.64
C MET A 83 -0.95 -4.47 5.78
N ALA A 84 -1.38 -4.19 7.01
CA ALA A 84 -1.17 -5.08 8.16
C ALA A 84 -1.82 -6.45 7.90
N SER A 85 -3.06 -6.44 7.38
CA SER A 85 -3.81 -7.64 7.01
C SER A 85 -3.15 -8.44 5.87
N ALA A 86 -2.21 -7.83 5.14
CA ALA A 86 -1.43 -8.46 4.10
C ALA A 86 -0.02 -8.90 4.56
N GLY A 87 0.28 -8.86 5.86
CA GLY A 87 1.58 -9.26 6.43
C GLY A 87 2.69 -8.21 6.25
N ILE A 88 2.34 -6.97 5.92
CA ILE A 88 3.31 -5.87 5.85
C ILE A 88 3.53 -5.31 7.25
N VAL A 89 4.79 -5.17 7.65
CA VAL A 89 5.18 -4.64 8.96
C VAL A 89 5.98 -3.34 8.85
N CYS A 90 6.24 -2.70 9.99
CA CYS A 90 6.95 -1.41 10.06
C CYS A 90 8.28 -1.40 9.28
N GLN A 91 9.07 -2.48 9.40
CA GLN A 91 10.37 -2.57 8.75
C GLN A 91 10.29 -2.77 7.22
N ASP A 92 9.14 -3.15 6.66
CA ASP A 92 8.93 -3.22 5.21
C ASP A 92 8.73 -1.84 4.59
N CYS A 93 8.28 -0.88 5.38
CA CYS A 93 8.11 0.50 4.97
C CYS A 93 9.31 1.36 5.35
N HIS A 94 9.74 1.31 6.61
CA HIS A 94 10.67 2.28 7.18
C HIS A 94 12.12 1.79 7.32
N GLY A 95 12.36 0.48 7.17
CA GLY A 95 13.64 -0.16 7.50
C GLY A 95 13.77 -0.53 8.98
N ASP A 96 14.95 -1.04 9.33
CA ASP A 96 15.34 -1.35 10.71
C ASP A 96 15.67 -0.07 11.53
N MET A 97 16.10 -0.26 12.78
CA MET A 97 16.43 0.84 13.68
C MET A 97 17.60 1.70 13.20
N LEU A 98 18.57 1.10 12.48
CA LEU A 98 19.71 1.84 11.93
C LEU A 98 19.28 2.67 10.72
N ALA A 99 18.46 2.10 9.83
CA ALA A 99 17.89 2.80 8.69
C ALA A 99 17.03 4.01 9.10
N VAL A 100 16.22 3.88 10.18
CA VAL A 100 15.44 5.01 10.73
C VAL A 100 16.34 6.01 11.45
N GLY A 101 17.43 5.53 12.05
CA GLY A 101 18.44 6.34 12.74
C GLY A 101 19.37 7.13 11.83
N ASP A 102 19.52 6.72 10.56
CA ASP A 102 20.40 7.35 9.58
C ASP A 102 19.77 8.60 8.96
N ASP A 103 19.57 9.62 9.81
CA ASP A 103 18.96 10.88 9.41
C ASP A 103 19.97 11.96 9.00
N PHE A 104 19.45 13.07 8.47
CA PHE A 104 20.20 14.26 8.06
C PHE A 104 21.18 14.82 9.10
N SER A 105 21.03 14.43 10.38
CA SER A 105 21.88 14.88 11.48
C SER A 105 23.06 13.96 11.79
N HIS A 106 23.34 12.97 10.93
CA HIS A 106 24.39 11.97 11.15
C HIS A 106 25.79 12.57 11.46
N ASP A 107 26.13 13.74 10.94
CA ASP A 107 27.45 14.33 11.22
C ASP A 107 27.42 15.50 12.21
N PHE A 108 26.22 15.91 12.67
CA PHE A 108 26.07 17.00 13.64
C PHE A 108 26.85 16.86 14.95
N PRO A 109 26.91 15.68 15.61
CA PRO A 109 27.63 15.59 16.88
C PRO A 109 29.14 15.73 16.71
N ASN A 110 29.68 15.46 15.51
CA ASN A 110 31.10 15.58 15.21
C ASN A 110 31.44 16.96 14.64
N THR A 111 30.52 17.56 13.87
CA THR A 111 30.68 18.87 13.25
C THR A 111 29.36 19.65 13.35
N ALA A 112 29.32 20.65 14.23
CA ALA A 112 28.13 21.47 14.43
C ALA A 112 27.71 22.16 13.11
N GLY A 113 26.45 21.98 12.71
CA GLY A 113 25.89 22.57 11.49
C GLY A 113 26.09 21.76 10.21
N ASN A 114 26.74 20.59 10.27
CA ASN A 114 26.89 19.72 9.11
C ASN A 114 25.62 18.88 8.88
N ILE A 115 24.73 19.38 8.00
CA ILE A 115 23.53 18.68 7.53
C ILE A 115 23.85 17.88 6.28
N ASP A 116 23.51 16.59 6.30
CA ASP A 116 23.46 15.78 5.08
C ASP A 116 22.02 15.74 4.54
N ALA A 117 21.72 16.64 3.61
CA ALA A 117 20.41 16.72 2.98
C ALA A 117 20.12 15.56 2.00
N SER A 118 21.10 14.67 1.74
CA SER A 118 20.85 13.44 0.99
C SER A 118 20.16 12.36 1.82
N LYS A 119 20.21 12.48 3.16
CA LYS A 119 19.57 11.55 4.09
C LYS A 119 18.15 11.94 4.43
N ARG A 120 17.41 11.00 5.00
CA ARG A 120 16.02 11.21 5.39
C ARG A 120 15.90 12.30 6.47
N VAL A 121 14.83 13.08 6.36
CA VAL A 121 14.40 14.01 7.41
C VAL A 121 13.20 13.37 8.12
N PRO A 122 13.30 13.05 9.43
CA PRO A 122 12.20 12.43 10.17
C PRO A 122 10.90 13.20 10.03
N TRP A 123 9.77 12.52 9.85
CA TRP A 123 8.43 13.10 9.65
C TRP A 123 8.22 13.86 8.33
N ALA A 124 9.25 14.07 7.53
CA ALA A 124 9.18 14.76 6.24
C ALA A 124 9.52 13.85 5.06
N VAL A 125 10.36 12.84 5.26
CA VAL A 125 10.68 11.78 4.30
C VAL A 125 10.10 10.47 4.83
N GLU A 126 8.91 10.14 4.35
CA GLU A 126 8.21 8.91 4.69
C GLU A 126 7.94 8.08 3.42
N PRO A 127 7.76 6.75 3.56
CA PRO A 127 7.31 5.91 2.46
C PRO A 127 5.99 6.41 1.89
N GLY A 128 5.91 6.42 0.56
CA GLY A 128 4.70 6.82 -0.16
C GLY A 128 3.92 5.62 -0.68
N CYS A 129 2.70 5.87 -1.13
CA CYS A 129 1.91 4.91 -1.90
C CYS A 129 2.72 4.39 -3.10
N GLN A 130 3.39 5.28 -3.85
CA GLN A 130 4.26 4.89 -4.98
C GLN A 130 5.51 4.09 -4.59
N SER A 131 5.80 3.92 -3.30
CA SER A 131 6.92 3.10 -2.86
C SER A 131 6.59 1.60 -2.92
N CYS A 132 5.30 1.23 -2.83
CA CYS A 132 4.84 -0.15 -3.04
C CYS A 132 3.88 -0.29 -4.22
N HIS A 133 3.05 0.71 -4.48
CA HIS A 133 2.13 0.78 -5.61
C HIS A 133 2.82 1.46 -6.79
N VAL A 134 3.87 0.80 -7.30
CA VAL A 134 4.82 1.37 -8.26
C VAL A 134 4.28 1.49 -9.68
N GLY A 135 3.13 0.90 -9.96
CA GLY A 135 2.57 0.84 -11.29
C GLY A 135 1.19 0.20 -11.29
N ASP A 136 0.75 -0.16 -12.48
CA ASP A 136 -0.54 -0.78 -12.76
C ASP A 136 -0.36 -1.99 -13.69
N ALA A 137 -1.45 -2.56 -14.19
CA ALA A 137 -1.37 -3.78 -14.99
C ALA A 137 -0.67 -3.60 -16.35
N VAL A 138 -0.51 -2.37 -16.84
CA VAL A 138 0.11 -2.06 -18.14
C VAL A 138 1.34 -1.15 -18.05
N ASN A 139 1.47 -0.37 -16.98
CA ASN A 139 2.61 0.50 -16.72
C ASN A 139 3.32 0.07 -15.42
N GLN A 140 4.49 -0.55 -15.57
CA GLN A 140 5.39 -0.91 -14.47
C GLN A 140 6.72 -0.17 -14.63
N PRO A 141 7.46 0.07 -13.53
CA PRO A 141 8.83 0.59 -13.63
C PRO A 141 9.69 -0.32 -14.51
N SER A 142 10.54 0.29 -15.35
CA SER A 142 11.48 -0.46 -16.20
C SER A 142 12.62 -1.07 -15.39
N ASP A 143 13.04 -0.40 -14.32
CA ASP A 143 14.03 -0.89 -13.38
C ASP A 143 13.32 -1.46 -12.15
N THR A 144 13.39 -2.79 -12.03
CA THR A 144 12.79 -3.58 -10.95
C THR A 144 13.84 -4.20 -10.02
N ASP A 145 15.12 -3.83 -10.17
CA ASP A 145 16.20 -4.46 -9.42
C ASP A 145 16.01 -4.32 -7.90
N GLY A 146 16.16 -5.43 -7.16
CA GLY A 146 15.93 -5.47 -5.72
C GLY A 146 14.49 -5.20 -5.26
N MET A 147 13.51 -4.99 -6.15
CA MET A 147 12.09 -4.87 -5.78
C MET A 147 11.50 -6.26 -5.44
N ILE A 148 10.73 -6.32 -4.35
CA ILE A 148 10.06 -7.56 -3.92
C ILE A 148 8.58 -7.44 -4.28
N TYR A 149 8.16 -8.09 -5.36
CA TYR A 149 6.76 -8.08 -5.79
C TYR A 149 5.88 -9.04 -4.97
N ALA A 150 4.62 -8.66 -4.79
CA ALA A 150 3.58 -9.58 -4.36
C ALA A 150 3.24 -10.56 -5.49
N SER A 151 2.50 -11.62 -5.18
CA SER A 151 2.10 -12.65 -6.15
C SER A 151 1.26 -12.11 -7.33
N ASP A 152 0.64 -10.93 -7.16
CA ASP A 152 -0.12 -10.24 -8.21
C ASP A 152 0.76 -9.52 -9.25
N SER A 153 2.07 -9.43 -9.01
CA SER A 153 3.05 -8.76 -9.89
C SER A 153 2.75 -7.28 -10.17
N ILE A 154 1.93 -6.62 -9.36
CA ILE A 154 1.57 -5.20 -9.50
C ILE A 154 2.11 -4.38 -8.33
N ARG A 155 1.90 -4.85 -7.10
CA ARG A 155 2.37 -4.17 -5.88
C ARG A 155 3.62 -4.81 -5.34
N LEU A 156 4.42 -4.03 -4.62
CA LEU A 156 5.56 -4.50 -3.86
C LEU A 156 5.15 -4.85 -2.42
N LEU A 157 5.90 -5.76 -1.83
CA LEU A 157 5.83 -6.14 -0.42
C LEU A 157 6.76 -5.29 0.45
N ARG A 158 7.56 -4.40 -0.15
CA ARG A 158 8.53 -3.54 0.54
C ARG A 158 8.66 -2.20 -0.17
N ALA A 159 8.80 -1.13 0.60
CA ALA A 159 8.85 0.25 0.10
C ALA A 159 10.24 0.69 -0.39
N TYR A 160 11.27 -0.12 -0.17
CA TYR A 160 12.67 0.15 -0.55
C TYR A 160 13.30 -1.10 -1.17
N ARG A 161 14.44 -0.93 -1.84
CA ARG A 161 15.09 -2.01 -2.57
C ARG A 161 15.86 -2.95 -1.62
N SER A 162 15.91 -4.21 -1.98
CA SER A 162 16.74 -5.20 -1.31
C SER A 162 18.21 -4.78 -1.35
N GLY A 163 18.89 -4.84 -0.19
CA GLY A 163 20.28 -4.39 -0.06
C GLY A 163 20.45 -2.89 0.23
N ASP A 164 19.39 -2.09 0.19
CA ASP A 164 19.44 -0.70 0.65
C ASP A 164 19.37 -0.63 2.18
N GLN A 165 20.52 -0.39 2.82
CA GLN A 165 20.66 -0.30 4.26
C GLN A 165 19.97 0.93 4.87
N ASN A 166 19.68 1.95 4.06
CA ASN A 166 19.03 3.18 4.52
C ASN A 166 17.51 3.14 4.34
N ALA A 167 16.99 2.03 3.77
CA ALA A 167 15.58 1.87 3.44
C ALA A 167 15.01 3.08 2.66
N THR A 168 15.73 3.55 1.64
CA THR A 168 15.34 4.71 0.85
C THR A 168 14.04 4.39 0.10
N PRO A 169 12.95 5.15 0.32
CA PRO A 169 11.69 4.87 -0.33
C PRO A 169 11.80 4.91 -1.85
N ILE A 170 11.30 3.88 -2.51
CA ILE A 170 11.12 3.82 -3.97
C ILE A 170 10.19 4.97 -4.38
N ARG A 171 10.54 5.66 -5.46
CA ARG A 171 9.75 6.77 -6.01
C ARG A 171 9.29 6.48 -7.42
N SER A 172 8.13 5.84 -7.56
CA SER A 172 7.45 5.73 -8.86
C SER A 172 6.52 6.91 -9.11
N THR A 173 7.08 8.07 -9.45
CA THR A 173 6.30 9.32 -9.54
C THR A 173 5.30 9.37 -10.70
N THR A 174 5.41 8.44 -11.65
CA THR A 174 4.44 8.26 -12.75
C THR A 174 3.35 7.26 -12.40
N SER A 175 3.42 6.63 -11.22
CA SER A 175 2.35 5.75 -10.75
C SER A 175 1.05 6.53 -10.58
N ARG A 176 -0.07 5.92 -10.99
CA ARG A 176 -1.41 6.44 -10.71
C ARG A 176 -1.73 6.54 -9.21
N PHE A 177 -0.98 5.82 -8.39
CA PHE A 177 -1.15 5.78 -6.95
C PHE A 177 -0.20 6.76 -6.24
N ALA A 178 0.55 7.58 -6.99
CA ALA A 178 1.54 8.46 -6.40
C ALA A 178 0.91 9.61 -5.60
N GLU A 179 1.57 10.00 -4.51
CA GLU A 179 1.24 11.25 -3.81
C GLU A 179 1.43 12.48 -4.71
N ASN A 180 0.82 13.60 -4.31
CA ASN A 180 1.06 14.86 -4.99
C ASN A 180 2.51 15.31 -4.81
N ARG A 181 3.02 16.08 -5.77
CA ARG A 181 4.35 16.68 -5.69
C ARG A 181 4.25 18.20 -5.72
N VAL A 182 5.15 18.86 -5.00
CA VAL A 182 5.30 20.31 -4.99
C VAL A 182 6.73 20.70 -5.32
N VAL A 183 6.93 21.93 -5.78
CA VAL A 183 8.27 22.50 -5.95
C VAL A 183 8.60 23.28 -4.69
N ASN A 184 9.69 22.94 -4.01
CA ASN A 184 10.16 23.67 -2.82
C ASN A 184 10.85 25.00 -3.22
N ASP A 185 11.24 25.80 -2.23
CA ASP A 185 11.92 27.10 -2.44
C ASP A 185 13.27 26.99 -3.17
N GLN A 186 13.83 25.77 -3.25
CA GLN A 186 15.07 25.46 -3.97
C GLN A 186 14.82 24.98 -5.41
N GLY A 187 13.57 25.00 -5.89
CA GLY A 187 13.21 24.56 -7.23
C GLY A 187 13.16 23.03 -7.39
N GLN A 188 13.23 22.28 -6.29
CA GLN A 188 13.22 20.82 -6.33
C GLN A 188 11.79 20.27 -6.21
N SER A 189 11.47 19.27 -7.03
CA SER A 189 10.20 18.56 -6.93
C SER A 189 10.25 17.52 -5.80
N VAL A 190 9.47 17.76 -4.75
CA VAL A 190 9.37 16.91 -3.56
C VAL A 190 7.98 16.31 -3.43
N ASP A 191 7.91 15.10 -2.90
CA ASP A 191 6.65 14.40 -2.68
C ASP A 191 5.99 14.95 -1.42
N LEU A 192 4.69 15.19 -1.46
CA LEU A 192 3.91 15.51 -0.27
C LEU A 192 3.64 14.23 0.52
N LEU A 193 3.54 14.37 1.84
CA LEU A 193 3.07 13.28 2.69
C LEU A 193 1.64 12.88 2.28
N TYR A 194 1.32 11.59 2.41
CA TYR A 194 -0.02 11.05 2.20
C TYR A 194 -1.13 11.88 2.86
N ARG A 195 -0.95 12.24 4.14
CA ARG A 195 -1.90 13.07 4.91
C ARG A 195 -2.12 14.49 4.39
N LEU A 196 -1.22 14.97 3.51
CA LEU A 196 -1.29 16.28 2.88
C LEU A 196 -1.69 16.18 1.39
N SER A 197 -1.73 14.97 0.84
CA SER A 197 -2.08 14.72 -0.55
C SER A 197 -3.58 14.68 -0.74
N LYS A 198 -3.99 15.15 -1.91
CA LYS A 198 -5.37 15.31 -2.35
C LYS A 198 -5.56 14.64 -3.71
N GLY A 199 -6.76 14.10 -3.91
CA GLY A 199 -7.26 13.60 -5.17
C GLY A 199 -8.64 14.18 -5.48
N HIS A 200 -9.21 13.77 -6.62
CA HIS A 200 -10.62 13.91 -7.00
C HIS A 200 -11.41 15.02 -6.28
N GLY A 201 -11.44 16.22 -6.86
CA GLY A 201 -12.16 17.37 -6.29
C GLY A 201 -11.50 18.02 -5.06
N GLY A 202 -10.26 17.66 -4.74
CA GLY A 202 -9.50 18.21 -3.61
C GLY A 202 -9.70 17.44 -2.30
N VAL A 203 -10.35 16.28 -2.34
CA VAL A 203 -10.52 15.37 -1.20
C VAL A 203 -9.16 14.83 -0.79
N MET A 204 -8.84 14.90 0.50
CA MET A 204 -7.60 14.32 1.03
C MET A 204 -7.62 12.80 0.84
N CYS A 205 -6.48 12.18 0.54
CA CYS A 205 -6.39 10.72 0.34
C CYS A 205 -6.99 9.93 1.53
N GLU A 206 -6.80 10.45 2.75
CA GLU A 206 -7.36 9.91 3.99
C GLU A 206 -8.88 9.81 4.01
N GLY A 207 -9.58 10.70 3.29
CA GLY A 207 -11.04 10.70 3.21
C GLY A 207 -11.62 9.50 2.48
N CYS A 208 -10.87 8.93 1.53
CA CYS A 208 -11.30 7.74 0.79
C CYS A 208 -10.66 6.45 1.31
N HIS A 209 -9.39 6.51 1.73
CA HIS A 209 -8.62 5.31 2.06
C HIS A 209 -8.45 5.07 3.57
N GLY A 210 -8.77 6.02 4.46
CA GLY A 210 -8.49 5.92 5.90
C GLY A 210 -7.16 6.58 6.30
N SER A 211 -6.84 6.63 7.58
CA SER A 211 -5.62 7.32 8.04
C SER A 211 -4.34 6.51 7.79
N THR A 212 -3.18 7.18 7.87
CA THR A 212 -1.88 6.49 7.85
C THR A 212 -1.84 5.34 8.87
N HIS A 213 -1.26 4.21 8.48
CA HIS A 213 -1.21 2.94 9.22
C HIS A 213 -2.57 2.24 9.49
N ALA A 214 -3.70 2.89 9.17
CA ALA A 214 -5.05 2.34 9.32
C ALA A 214 -5.88 2.43 8.02
N ILE A 215 -5.21 2.34 6.88
CA ILE A 215 -5.85 2.30 5.56
C ILE A 215 -6.85 1.14 5.49
N TRP A 216 -8.04 1.39 4.97
CA TRP A 216 -9.15 0.44 4.98
C TRP A 216 -9.03 -0.64 3.90
N PRO A 217 -9.54 -1.87 4.16
CA PRO A 217 -10.22 -2.27 5.40
C PRO A 217 -9.24 -2.68 6.52
N ASN A 218 -9.69 -2.60 7.77
CA ASN A 218 -9.07 -3.35 8.86
C ASN A 218 -9.52 -4.81 8.78
N GLY A 219 -8.59 -5.76 8.92
CA GLY A 219 -8.85 -7.19 8.82
C GLY A 219 -9.79 -7.74 9.90
N ASN A 220 -9.93 -7.06 11.05
CA ASN A 220 -10.98 -7.35 12.01
C ASN A 220 -12.29 -6.71 11.56
N PRO A 221 -13.33 -7.49 11.19
CA PRO A 221 -14.59 -6.94 10.67
C PRO A 221 -15.31 -6.04 11.69
N ASN A 222 -15.07 -6.22 12.99
CA ASN A 222 -15.69 -5.45 14.07
C ASN A 222 -14.85 -4.24 14.49
N ALA A 223 -13.75 -3.92 13.80
CA ALA A 223 -12.91 -2.79 14.14
C ALA A 223 -13.63 -1.45 13.90
N ASN A 224 -13.40 -0.49 14.79
CA ASN A 224 -13.95 0.86 14.65
C ASN A 224 -13.51 1.54 13.35
N ASP A 225 -12.33 1.21 12.81
CA ASP A 225 -11.84 1.74 11.53
C ASP A 225 -12.81 1.42 10.37
N ASN A 226 -13.54 0.31 10.42
CA ASN A 226 -14.45 -0.12 9.36
C ASN A 226 -15.84 0.55 9.43
N ILE A 227 -16.20 1.19 10.55
CA ILE A 227 -17.56 1.72 10.79
C ILE A 227 -17.92 2.78 9.76
N ALA A 228 -17.03 3.74 9.51
CA ALA A 228 -17.30 4.85 8.61
C ALA A 228 -17.61 4.37 7.19
N ALA A 229 -16.74 3.53 6.61
CA ALA A 229 -16.96 2.93 5.30
C ALA A 229 -18.26 2.11 5.26
N THR A 230 -18.48 1.25 6.26
CA THR A 230 -19.68 0.40 6.30
C THR A 230 -20.96 1.22 6.32
N GLN A 231 -21.00 2.31 7.07
CA GLN A 231 -22.20 3.15 7.20
C GLN A 231 -22.56 3.88 5.90
N ILE A 232 -21.57 4.29 5.11
CA ILE A 232 -21.81 5.17 3.96
C ILE A 232 -21.88 4.44 2.62
N GLN A 233 -21.13 3.34 2.44
CA GLN A 233 -21.17 2.53 1.21
C GLN A 233 -21.73 1.13 1.41
N GLY A 234 -22.12 0.77 2.64
CA GLY A 234 -22.68 -0.55 2.96
C GLY A 234 -21.65 -1.66 3.18
N HIS A 235 -20.35 -1.36 3.04
CA HIS A 235 -19.27 -2.31 3.26
C HIS A 235 -17.97 -1.65 3.77
N ALA A 236 -17.13 -2.45 4.43
CA ALA A 236 -15.79 -2.03 4.81
C ALA A 236 -14.87 -1.86 3.58
N GLY A 237 -13.82 -1.06 3.71
CA GLY A 237 -12.81 -0.85 2.68
C GLY A 237 -12.69 0.60 2.23
N THR A 238 -11.79 0.83 1.27
CA THR A 238 -11.66 2.13 0.60
C THR A 238 -13.01 2.56 0.01
N ILE A 239 -13.34 3.85 0.08
CA ILE A 239 -14.56 4.40 -0.51
C ILE A 239 -14.48 4.30 -2.03
N SER A 240 -15.34 3.45 -2.61
CA SER A 240 -15.43 3.21 -4.06
C SER A 240 -16.83 3.45 -4.63
N GLU A 241 -17.85 3.51 -3.79
CA GLU A 241 -19.22 3.82 -4.22
C GLU A 241 -19.40 5.32 -4.40
N CYS A 242 -19.53 5.78 -5.65
CA CYS A 242 -19.58 7.21 -5.95
C CYS A 242 -20.82 7.91 -5.35
N THR A 243 -21.90 7.15 -5.13
CA THR A 243 -23.15 7.63 -4.52
C THR A 243 -23.02 7.99 -3.04
N VAL A 244 -21.89 7.68 -2.40
CA VAL A 244 -21.56 8.14 -1.05
C VAL A 244 -21.49 9.67 -0.99
N CYS A 245 -21.05 10.32 -2.07
CA CYS A 245 -20.88 11.77 -2.13
C CYS A 245 -21.67 12.43 -3.27
N HIS A 246 -21.91 11.72 -4.37
CA HIS A 246 -22.58 12.27 -5.54
C HIS A 246 -24.03 11.83 -5.61
N GLU A 247 -24.90 12.77 -5.97
CA GLU A 247 -26.24 12.42 -6.44
C GLU A 247 -26.12 11.65 -7.76
N THR A 248 -26.84 10.54 -7.87
CA THR A 248 -26.77 9.61 -9.01
C THR A 248 -26.88 10.34 -10.34
N ASP A 249 -27.87 11.23 -10.50
CA ASP A 249 -28.15 11.93 -11.75
C ASP A 249 -27.11 12.99 -12.13
N ALA A 250 -26.23 13.39 -11.20
CA ALA A 250 -25.18 14.37 -11.46
C ALA A 250 -23.95 13.77 -12.16
N LEU A 251 -23.83 12.44 -12.21
CA LEU A 251 -22.69 11.75 -12.83
C LEU A 251 -23.07 11.18 -14.20
N PRO A 252 -22.30 11.47 -15.27
CA PRO A 252 -22.45 10.78 -16.55
C PRO A 252 -22.23 9.27 -16.37
N ALA A 253 -23.16 8.46 -16.86
CA ALA A 253 -23.11 6.99 -16.73
C ALA A 253 -21.83 6.37 -17.33
N ASN A 254 -21.19 7.05 -18.28
CA ASN A 254 -19.96 6.62 -18.95
C ASN A 254 -18.69 7.29 -18.39
N THR A 255 -18.77 7.96 -17.23
CA THR A 255 -17.63 8.66 -16.64
C THR A 255 -16.47 7.70 -16.36
N GLN A 256 -15.25 8.18 -16.62
CA GLN A 256 -13.99 7.59 -16.18
C GLN A 256 -13.14 8.65 -15.45
N ALA A 257 -13.80 9.73 -14.99
CA ALA A 257 -13.17 10.86 -14.32
C ALA A 257 -13.16 10.72 -12.79
N GLY A 258 -13.42 9.50 -12.29
CA GLY A 258 -13.31 9.18 -10.88
C GLY A 258 -11.87 9.26 -10.36
N PRO A 259 -11.67 9.11 -9.04
CA PRO A 259 -10.33 8.93 -8.48
C PRO A 259 -9.62 7.82 -9.24
N HIS A 260 -8.31 7.98 -9.51
CA HIS A 260 -7.52 6.95 -10.20
C HIS A 260 -8.06 6.59 -11.60
N GLY A 261 -8.85 7.46 -12.25
CA GLY A 261 -9.47 7.17 -13.55
C GLY A 261 -10.58 6.13 -13.47
N MET A 262 -11.14 5.91 -12.28
CA MET A 262 -12.22 4.95 -12.07
C MET A 262 -13.51 5.39 -12.78
N HIS A 263 -14.23 4.40 -13.30
CA HIS A 263 -15.62 4.54 -13.67
C HIS A 263 -16.53 4.26 -12.47
N LEU A 264 -17.84 4.42 -12.65
CA LEU A 264 -18.81 4.05 -11.62
C LEU A 264 -18.70 2.55 -11.34
N VAL A 265 -18.41 2.19 -10.09
CA VAL A 265 -18.34 0.79 -9.62
C VAL A 265 -19.72 0.37 -9.13
N ASP A 266 -20.12 -0.86 -9.43
CA ASP A 266 -21.44 -1.43 -9.14
C ASP A 266 -22.68 -0.61 -9.56
N ASP A 267 -22.50 0.41 -10.41
CA ASP A 267 -23.60 1.22 -10.88
C ASP A 267 -24.23 0.60 -12.15
N ARG A 268 -25.53 0.30 -12.06
CA ARG A 268 -26.32 -0.24 -13.17
C ARG A 268 -26.24 0.61 -14.44
N ARG A 269 -26.15 1.92 -14.33
CA ARG A 269 -26.06 2.81 -15.48
C ARG A 269 -24.75 2.61 -16.23
N PHE A 270 -23.66 2.27 -15.53
CA PHE A 270 -22.42 1.90 -16.20
C PHE A 270 -22.54 0.51 -16.83
N TRP A 271 -22.66 -0.54 -16.02
CA TRP A 271 -22.54 -1.92 -16.52
C TRP A 271 -23.69 -2.37 -17.42
N ARG A 272 -24.85 -1.70 -17.40
CA ARG A 272 -25.98 -2.06 -18.27
C ARG A 272 -26.12 -1.16 -19.49
N GLU A 273 -25.81 0.13 -19.36
CA GLU A 273 -26.19 1.13 -20.36
C GLU A 273 -24.98 1.77 -21.03
N ALA A 274 -23.95 2.13 -20.28
CA ALA A 274 -22.81 2.89 -20.81
C ALA A 274 -21.58 2.06 -21.19
N HIS A 275 -21.37 0.91 -20.56
CA HIS A 275 -20.12 0.14 -20.71
C HIS A 275 -19.89 -0.30 -22.16
N LYS A 276 -20.93 -0.63 -22.93
CA LYS A 276 -20.80 -1.09 -24.33
C LYS A 276 -20.11 -0.04 -25.20
N GLU A 277 -20.58 1.20 -25.13
CA GLU A 277 -19.99 2.28 -25.92
C GLU A 277 -18.63 2.71 -25.34
N ALA A 278 -18.41 2.57 -24.04
CA ALA A 278 -17.08 2.76 -23.44
C ALA A 278 -16.08 1.71 -23.95
N ALA A 279 -16.46 0.43 -23.92
CA ALA A 279 -15.68 -0.69 -24.41
C ALA A 279 -15.35 -0.53 -25.90
N LYS A 280 -16.31 -0.17 -26.76
CA LYS A 280 -16.02 0.11 -28.19
C LYS A 280 -14.95 1.18 -28.40
N ARG A 281 -14.95 2.24 -27.58
CA ARG A 281 -13.95 3.32 -27.67
C ARG A 281 -12.58 2.88 -27.17
N GLU A 282 -12.53 2.09 -26.11
CA GLU A 282 -11.27 1.69 -25.47
C GLU A 282 -10.67 0.42 -26.09
N ASN A 283 -11.48 -0.58 -26.45
CA ASN A 283 -11.05 -1.85 -27.04
C ASN A 283 -10.39 -1.69 -28.41
N GLY A 284 -10.68 -0.60 -29.12
CA GLY A 284 -9.99 -0.23 -30.37
C GLY A 284 -8.56 0.29 -30.18
N ARG A 285 -8.16 0.63 -28.94
CA ARG A 285 -6.84 1.16 -28.60
C ARG A 285 -5.87 0.02 -28.23
N PRO A 286 -4.55 0.26 -28.27
CA PRO A 286 -3.57 -0.72 -27.80
C PRO A 286 -3.93 -1.24 -26.39
N ASN A 287 -3.84 -2.56 -26.20
CA ASN A 287 -4.18 -3.26 -24.96
C ASN A 287 -5.59 -2.96 -24.43
N GLY A 288 -6.56 -2.63 -25.30
CA GLY A 288 -7.92 -2.29 -24.86
C GLY A 288 -8.04 -1.01 -24.04
N GLY A 289 -7.11 -0.06 -24.24
CA GLY A 289 -7.23 1.31 -23.76
C GLY A 289 -7.11 1.44 -22.25
N THR A 290 -7.90 2.34 -21.65
CA THR A 290 -7.82 2.63 -20.21
C THR A 290 -8.27 1.45 -19.35
N CYS A 291 -9.11 0.55 -19.87
CA CYS A 291 -9.67 -0.58 -19.12
C CYS A 291 -8.60 -1.56 -18.65
N SER A 292 -7.63 -1.91 -19.50
CA SER A 292 -6.59 -2.89 -19.16
C SER A 292 -5.71 -2.46 -18.00
N THR A 293 -5.62 -1.15 -17.77
CA THR A 293 -4.88 -0.57 -16.67
C THR A 293 -5.26 -1.17 -15.30
N CYS A 294 -6.55 -1.45 -15.09
CA CYS A 294 -7.05 -2.07 -13.86
C CYS A 294 -7.55 -3.51 -14.09
N HIS A 295 -8.01 -3.82 -15.31
CA HIS A 295 -8.60 -5.12 -15.65
C HIS A 295 -7.63 -6.07 -16.34
N GLY A 296 -6.36 -5.69 -16.52
CA GLY A 296 -5.33 -6.53 -17.14
C GLY A 296 -5.30 -6.38 -18.67
N THR A 297 -4.14 -6.64 -19.28
CA THR A 297 -3.99 -6.68 -20.75
C THR A 297 -4.75 -7.84 -21.39
N ASP A 298 -5.05 -8.89 -20.62
CA ASP A 298 -5.90 -10.00 -21.00
C ASP A 298 -7.38 -9.76 -20.67
N HIS A 299 -7.69 -8.65 -20.00
CA HIS A 299 -9.03 -8.24 -19.58
C HIS A 299 -9.75 -9.25 -18.66
N ARG A 300 -8.99 -10.11 -17.98
CA ARG A 300 -9.52 -11.12 -17.04
C ARG A 300 -9.64 -10.61 -15.60
N GLY A 301 -9.23 -9.37 -15.36
CA GLY A 301 -9.20 -8.76 -14.04
C GLY A 301 -7.83 -8.88 -13.38
N THR A 302 -7.54 -7.95 -12.49
CA THR A 302 -6.34 -7.95 -11.64
C THR A 302 -6.71 -7.64 -10.19
N VAL A 303 -5.72 -7.55 -9.30
CA VAL A 303 -5.94 -7.07 -7.93
C VAL A 303 -6.63 -5.69 -7.88
N LEU A 304 -6.47 -4.86 -8.93
CA LEU A 304 -7.04 -3.51 -9.02
C LEU A 304 -8.52 -3.47 -9.39
N SER A 305 -9.10 -4.58 -9.86
CA SER A 305 -10.51 -4.69 -10.26
C SER A 305 -11.30 -5.63 -9.35
N ARG A 306 -10.79 -5.92 -8.16
CA ARG A 306 -11.48 -6.76 -7.17
C ARG A 306 -12.70 -6.05 -6.61
N THR A 307 -13.80 -6.79 -6.47
CA THR A 307 -14.96 -6.29 -5.73
C THR A 307 -14.75 -6.43 -4.21
N PRO A 308 -15.09 -5.41 -3.41
CA PRO A 308 -14.92 -5.48 -1.94
C PRO A 308 -15.96 -6.37 -1.25
N VAL A 309 -17.06 -6.68 -1.93
CA VAL A 309 -18.17 -7.53 -1.44
C VAL A 309 -18.70 -8.40 -2.55
N ASP A 310 -19.51 -9.40 -2.19
CA ASP A 310 -20.26 -10.19 -3.17
C ASP A 310 -21.16 -9.26 -4.00
N ARG A 311 -21.07 -9.38 -5.32
CA ARG A 311 -21.93 -8.63 -6.26
C ARG A 311 -22.67 -9.60 -7.16
N SER A 312 -23.88 -9.21 -7.56
CA SER A 312 -24.69 -9.98 -8.50
C SER A 312 -25.35 -9.07 -9.52
N TRP A 313 -25.18 -9.39 -10.80
CA TRP A 313 -25.73 -8.64 -11.92
C TRP A 313 -26.65 -9.52 -12.76
N SER A 314 -27.78 -8.96 -13.18
CA SER A 314 -28.68 -9.62 -14.12
C SER A 314 -28.34 -9.16 -15.54
N VAL A 315 -27.70 -10.03 -16.31
CA VAL A 315 -27.25 -9.78 -17.68
C VAL A 315 -27.97 -10.74 -18.62
N GLU A 316 -28.74 -10.20 -19.57
CA GLU A 316 -29.45 -10.99 -20.60
C GLU A 316 -30.29 -12.16 -20.03
N GLY A 317 -30.94 -11.94 -18.88
CA GLY A 317 -31.75 -12.97 -18.21
C GLY A 317 -30.95 -14.02 -17.43
N ARG A 318 -29.63 -13.87 -17.33
CA ARG A 318 -28.74 -14.69 -16.49
C ARG A 318 -28.22 -13.87 -15.32
N THR A 319 -28.20 -14.47 -14.13
CA THR A 319 -27.51 -13.88 -12.98
C THR A 319 -26.03 -14.25 -13.04
N ARG A 320 -25.16 -13.24 -12.97
CA ARG A 320 -23.72 -13.38 -12.80
C ARG A 320 -23.36 -12.92 -11.39
N THR A 321 -22.59 -13.72 -10.68
CA THR A 321 -22.15 -13.42 -9.32
C THR A 321 -20.63 -13.41 -9.28
N VAL A 322 -20.06 -12.43 -8.59
CA VAL A 322 -18.63 -12.32 -8.32
C VAL A 322 -18.45 -12.19 -6.82
N ALA A 323 -17.60 -13.02 -6.24
CA ALA A 323 -17.39 -13.06 -4.79
C ALA A 323 -16.52 -11.90 -4.31
N ALA A 324 -16.62 -11.53 -3.04
CA ALA A 324 -15.71 -10.59 -2.41
C ALA A 324 -14.24 -10.99 -2.63
N GLY A 325 -13.42 -10.05 -3.11
CA GLY A 325 -12.01 -10.26 -3.43
C GLY A 325 -11.75 -10.87 -4.80
N GLU A 326 -12.77 -11.30 -5.54
CA GLU A 326 -12.64 -11.77 -6.92
C GLU A 326 -12.51 -10.58 -7.88
N ALA A 327 -11.63 -10.70 -8.87
CA ALA A 327 -11.39 -9.66 -9.86
C ALA A 327 -12.51 -9.65 -10.91
N VAL A 328 -13.03 -8.47 -11.22
CA VAL A 328 -14.01 -8.30 -12.30
C VAL A 328 -13.25 -8.19 -13.62
N GLY A 329 -13.49 -9.13 -14.54
CA GLY A 329 -13.00 -9.10 -15.92
C GLY A 329 -14.13 -9.00 -16.93
N CYS A 330 -13.80 -8.73 -18.20
CA CYS A 330 -14.80 -8.70 -19.28
C CYS A 330 -15.50 -10.07 -19.45
N GLY A 331 -14.74 -11.15 -19.25
CA GLY A 331 -15.19 -12.54 -19.33
C GLY A 331 -16.26 -12.97 -18.31
N VAL A 332 -16.58 -12.13 -17.32
CA VAL A 332 -17.57 -12.45 -16.28
C VAL A 332 -18.98 -12.57 -16.87
N CYS A 333 -19.30 -11.73 -17.85
CA CYS A 333 -20.64 -11.61 -18.40
C CYS A 333 -20.77 -12.25 -19.79
N HIS A 334 -19.82 -11.94 -20.68
CA HIS A 334 -19.77 -12.34 -22.09
C HIS A 334 -18.41 -12.93 -22.43
N ASP A 335 -18.30 -13.64 -23.55
CA ASP A 335 -17.00 -14.15 -23.99
C ASP A 335 -16.06 -13.00 -24.36
N LEU A 336 -14.75 -13.21 -24.13
CA LEU A 336 -13.75 -12.19 -24.44
C LEU A 336 -13.70 -11.89 -25.93
N ASP A 337 -13.85 -12.91 -26.78
CA ASP A 337 -13.85 -12.73 -28.22
C ASP A 337 -15.00 -11.79 -28.65
N GLU A 338 -16.22 -11.99 -28.13
CA GLU A 338 -17.36 -11.08 -28.36
C GLU A 338 -17.11 -9.65 -27.86
N SER A 339 -16.31 -9.51 -26.81
CA SER A 339 -15.99 -8.20 -26.21
C SER A 339 -15.00 -7.40 -27.06
N PHE A 340 -14.20 -8.05 -27.91
CA PHE A 340 -13.17 -7.41 -28.76
C PHE A 340 -13.45 -7.54 -30.26
N GLU A 341 -14.51 -8.25 -30.66
CA GLU A 341 -15.01 -8.26 -32.04
C GLU A 341 -15.41 -6.83 -32.47
N ARG A 342 -14.84 -6.39 -33.59
CA ARG A 342 -15.01 -5.04 -34.16
C ARG A 342 -16.25 -4.94 -35.04
#